data_AF-A0A2M7RYW0-F1
#
_entry.id   AF-A0A2M7RYW0-F1
#
_cell.length_a   1.000
_cell.length_b   1.000
_cell.length_c   1.000
_cell.angle_alpha   90.00
_cell.angle_beta   90.00
_cell.angle_gamma   90.00
#
_symmetry.space_group_name_H-M   'P 1'
#
loop_
_entity.id
_entity.type
_entity.pdbx_description
1 polymer ?
#
loop_
_entity_poly.entity_id
_entity_poly.type
_entity_poly.pdbx_seq_one_letter_code
_entity_poly.pdbx_strand_id
1 'polypeptide(L)' 'SGLDFLGWVNFPDHRVLRRATKNRMFRKLRGNLSRESLNSYLGLLSHGNARKLSSIINNNFY' A
#
# COMPACT_ATOMS: atom_id res chain seq x y z
N SER A 1 -11.44 -12.20 14.80
CA SER A 1 -10.38 -12.93 14.07
C SER A 1 -10.39 -12.49 12.61
N GLY A 2 -9.51 -11.57 12.22
CA GLY A 2 -9.48 -11.01 10.86
C GLY A 2 -8.73 -11.94 9.90
N LEU A 3 -9.45 -12.57 8.97
CA LEU A 3 -8.88 -13.41 7.93
C LEU A 3 -7.91 -12.60 7.06
N ASP A 4 -6.71 -13.16 6.86
CA ASP A 4 -5.63 -12.56 6.07
C ASP A 4 -5.71 -13.01 4.60
N PHE A 5 -5.81 -12.04 3.68
CA PHE A 5 -5.54 -12.28 2.26
C PHE A 5 -4.56 -11.19 1.78
N LEU A 6 -3.43 -11.61 1.20
CA LEU A 6 -2.48 -10.74 0.47
C LEU A 6 -1.78 -9.61 1.27
N GLY A 7 -1.80 -9.63 2.61
CA GLY A 7 -1.12 -8.63 3.45
C GLY A 7 -1.99 -7.43 3.85
N TRP A 8 -3.30 -7.53 3.61
CA TRP A 8 -4.33 -6.64 4.14
C TRP A 8 -4.97 -7.27 5.38
N VAL A 9 -5.18 -6.46 6.41
CA VAL A 9 -6.02 -6.83 7.55
C VAL A 9 -7.45 -6.48 7.18
N ASN A 10 -8.28 -7.51 7.10
CA ASN A 10 -9.71 -7.38 6.83
C ASN A 10 -10.43 -7.15 8.18
N PHE A 11 -10.88 -5.93 8.41
CA PHE A 11 -11.87 -5.64 9.45
C PHE A 11 -13.28 -5.69 8.83
N PRO A 12 -14.33 -5.96 9.62
CA PRO A 12 -15.70 -6.06 9.12
C PRO A 12 -16.12 -4.85 8.27
N ASP A 13 -15.72 -3.64 8.67
CA ASP A 13 -16.12 -2.40 8.02
C ASP A 13 -15.07 -1.83 7.05
N HIS A 14 -13.80 -2.25 7.16
CA HIS A 14 -12.72 -1.65 6.38
C HIS A 14 -11.47 -2.53 6.26
N ARG A 15 -10.65 -2.25 5.25
CA ARG A 15 -9.39 -2.96 4.96
C ARG A 15 -8.21 -2.07 5.26
N VAL A 16 -7.32 -2.53 6.16
CA VAL A 16 -6.12 -1.78 6.57
C VAL A 16 -4.87 -2.53 6.12
N LEU A 17 -3.93 -1.82 5.48
CA LEU A 17 -2.65 -2.40 5.10
C LEU A 17 -1.79 -2.64 6.36
N ARG A 18 -1.21 -3.83 6.53
CA ARG A 18 -0.30 -4.11 7.66
C ARG A 18 0.91 -3.18 7.63
N ARG A 19 1.40 -2.80 8.82
CA ARG A 19 2.65 -2.02 8.97
C ARG A 19 3.86 -2.71 8.30
N ALA A 20 3.93 -4.04 8.37
CA ALA A 20 4.99 -4.81 7.71
C ALA A 20 4.94 -4.69 6.18
N THR A 21 3.75 -4.80 5.58
CA THR A 21 3.53 -4.63 4.14
C THR A 21 3.87 -3.21 3.71
N LYS A 22 3.43 -2.21 4.48
CA LYS A 22 3.79 -0.80 4.28
C LYS A 22 5.30 -0.60 4.27
N ASN A 23 6.00 -1.10 5.28
CA ASN A 23 7.46 -0.94 5.40
C ASN A 23 8.21 -1.65 4.27
N ARG A 24 7.78 -2.86 3.87
CA ARG A 24 8.37 -3.58 2.73
C ARG A 24 8.16 -2.83 1.41
N MET A 25 6.97 -2.28 1.20
CA MET A 25 6.65 -1.48 0.03
C MET A 25 7.54 -0.22 -0.05
N PHE A 26 7.67 0.54 1.05
CA PHE A 26 8.57 1.70 1.08
C PHE A 26 10.04 1.33 0.85
N ARG A 27 10.50 0.19 1.37
CA ARG A 27 11.85 -0.32 1.08
C ARG A 27 12.05 -0.64 -0.39
N LYS A 28 11.05 -1.23 -1.05
CA LYS A 28 11.09 -1.51 -2.50
C LYS A 28 11.08 -0.21 -3.32
N LEU A 29 10.22 0.74 -2.96
CA LEU A 29 10.13 2.04 -3.63
C LEU A 29 11.45 2.82 -3.52
N ARG A 30 12.16 2.78 -2.39
CA ARG A 30 13.48 3.43 -2.25
C ARG A 30 14.59 2.78 -3.08
N GLY A 31 14.53 1.47 -3.32
CA GLY A 31 15.61 0.72 -3.96
C GLY A 31 15.44 0.49 -5.47
N ASN A 32 14.21 0.49 -5.98
CA ASN A 32 13.90 0.29 -7.40
C ASN A 32 12.62 1.06 -7.75
N LEU A 33 12.76 2.38 -7.91
CA LEU A 33 11.66 3.27 -8.23
C LEU A 33 11.33 3.21 -9.73
N SER A 34 10.76 2.10 -10.20
CA SER A 34 10.09 2.10 -11.51
C SER A 34 8.71 2.74 -11.38
N ARG A 35 8.37 3.66 -12.29
CA ARG A 35 7.02 4.25 -12.40
C ARG A 35 5.93 3.17 -12.52
N GLU A 36 6.26 2.03 -13.13
CA GLU A 36 5.36 0.88 -13.25
C GLU A 36 5.06 0.25 -11.89
N SER A 37 6.10 0.06 -11.07
CA SER A 37 5.94 -0.44 -9.70
C SER A 37 5.11 0.52 -8.85
N LEU A 38 5.33 1.83 -9.03
CA LEU A 38 4.60 2.88 -8.34
C LEU A 38 3.11 2.86 -8.71
N ASN A 39 2.79 2.75 -10.00
CA ASN A 39 1.41 2.61 -10.48
C ASN A 39 0.74 1.30 -10.01
N SER A 40 1.46 0.16 -10.02
CA SER A 40 0.95 -1.10 -9.46
C SER A 40 0.60 -0.96 -7.97
N TYR A 41 1.45 -0.32 -7.17
CA TYR A 41 1.17 -0.09 -5.76
C TYR A 41 0.03 0.92 -5.55
N LEU A 42 -0.07 1.98 -6.35
CA LEU A 42 -1.17 2.94 -6.29
C LEU A 42 -2.52 2.29 -6.59
N GLY A 43 -2.60 1.43 -7.62
CA GLY A 43 -3.80 0.65 -7.95
C GLY A 43 -4.19 -0.31 -6.83
N LEU A 44 -3.22 -1.00 -6.21
CA LEU A 44 -3.49 -1.86 -5.05
C LEU A 44 -4.07 -1.05 -3.87
N LEU A 45 -3.50 0.13 -3.60
CA LEU A 45 -3.94 1.01 -2.50
C LEU A 45 -5.29 1.66 -2.76
N SER A 46 -5.72 1.84 -4.02
CA SER A 46 -7.04 2.39 -4.35
C SER A 46 -8.20 1.45 -4.04
N HIS A 47 -7.95 0.14 -3.97
CA HIS A 47 -8.98 -0.86 -3.63
C HIS A 47 -9.22 -1.02 -2.11
N GLY A 48 -8.41 -0.36 -1.27
CA GLY A 48 -8.51 -0.41 0.18
C GLY A 48 -8.70 0.96 0.83
N ASN A 49 -8.80 0.99 2.16
CA ASN A 49 -8.90 2.23 2.92
C ASN A 49 -7.53 2.90 3.11
N ALA A 50 -6.77 3.04 2.02
CA ALA A 50 -5.37 3.46 2.03
C ALA A 50 -5.11 4.75 1.23
N ARG A 51 -6.15 5.57 0.99
CA ARG A 51 -6.04 6.85 0.26
C ARG A 51 -4.98 7.80 0.83
N LYS A 52 -4.83 7.85 2.15
CA LYS A 52 -3.75 8.62 2.81
C LYS A 52 -2.37 8.14 2.38
N LEU A 53 -2.17 6.82 2.27
CA LEU A 53 -0.90 6.26 1.80
C LEU A 53 -0.64 6.63 0.33
N SER A 54 -1.63 6.51 -0.53
CA SER A 54 -1.50 6.88 -1.95
C SER A 54 -1.10 8.35 -2.10
N SER A 55 -1.69 9.25 -1.30
CA SER A 55 -1.32 10.67 -1.28
C SER A 55 0.12 10.90 -0.81
N ILE A 56 0.57 10.20 0.25
CA ILE A 56 1.97 10.29 0.71
C ILE A 56 2.94 9.83 -0.37
N ILE A 57 2.62 8.73 -1.07
CA ILE A 57 3.45 8.20 -2.15
C ILE A 57 3.50 9.20 -3.31
N ASN A 58 2.35 9.73 -3.76
CA ASN A 58 2.36 10.77 -4.79
C ASN A 58 3.23 11.97 -4.38
N ASN A 59 3.09 12.45 -3.15
CA ASN A 59 3.80 13.65 -2.70
C ASN A 59 5.31 13.44 -2.42
N ASN A 60 5.76 12.19 -2.25
CA ASN A 60 7.18 11.88 -2.01
C ASN A 60 7.93 11.43 -3.27
N PHE A 61 7.21 11.03 -4.32
CA PHE A 61 7.83 10.38 -5.50
C PHE A 61 7.44 11.02 -6.85
N TYR A 62 6.46 11.94 -6.89
CA TYR A 62 6.30 12.92 -7.98
C TYR A 62 6.96 14.23 -7.56
#